data_AF-A0AAU7SY73-F1
#
_entry.id   AF-A0AAU7SY73-F1
#
_cell.length_a   1.000
_cell.length_b   1.000
_cell.length_c   1.000
_cell.angle_alpha   90.00
_cell.angle_beta   90.00
_cell.angle_gamma   90.00
#
_symmetry.space_group_name_H-M   'P 1'
#
loop_
_entity.id
_entity.type
_entity.pdbx_description
1 polymer ?
#
loop_
_entity_poly.entity_id
_entity_poly.type
_entity_poly.pdbx_seq_one_letter_code
_entity_poly.pdbx_strand_id
1 'polypeptide(L)'
;MLKGFIVGLVVANGFEWIAHKYILHGTHRSGKPRYSPVPDSMKSHWEHHREVRKTAFYDHGYVEGLANWRTKNEIISLAVVAGVFGTLFYPVSKGMALSTVYSACNYYYIHRRAHLEPEWAMKKIPWHYDHHMNSNQDANWCVTKPWFDYILGTRVISAPELQEKNLLGILLPDIVSNLLNGITERYFPAKWVEKQGN
;
A
#
# COMPACT_ATOMS: atom_id res chain seq x y z
N MET A 1 0.65 -10.74 -24.36
CA MET A 1 0.25 -11.11 -22.99
C MET A 1 1.15 -10.46 -21.93
N LEU A 2 2.45 -10.82 -21.87
CA LEU A 2 3.37 -10.40 -20.80
C LEU A 2 3.58 -8.88 -20.69
N LYS A 3 3.84 -8.17 -21.80
CA LYS A 3 4.02 -6.70 -21.78
C LYS A 3 2.83 -5.98 -21.15
N GLY A 4 1.61 -6.38 -21.54
CA GLY A 4 0.38 -5.84 -20.98
C GLY A 4 0.23 -6.16 -19.49
N PHE A 5 0.62 -7.35 -19.06
CA PHE A 5 0.61 -7.71 -17.65
C PHE A 5 1.55 -6.81 -16.83
N ILE A 6 2.79 -6.60 -17.29
CA ILE A 6 3.76 -5.73 -16.61
C ILE A 6 3.25 -4.28 -16.53
N VAL A 7 2.73 -3.73 -17.63
CA VAL A 7 2.14 -2.38 -17.64
C VAL A 7 1.00 -2.30 -16.63
N GLY A 8 0.12 -3.30 -16.61
CA GLY A 8 -1.01 -3.31 -15.71
C GLY A 8 -0.63 -3.47 -14.22
N LEU A 9 0.49 -4.12 -13.89
CA LEU A 9 1.05 -4.10 -12.52
C LEU A 9 1.44 -2.67 -12.08
N VAL A 10 2.10 -1.92 -12.96
CA VAL A 10 2.49 -0.52 -12.67
C VAL A 10 1.24 0.35 -12.49
N VAL A 11 0.24 0.20 -13.37
CA VAL A 11 -1.03 0.92 -13.27
C VAL A 11 -1.76 0.55 -11.97
N ALA A 12 -1.79 -0.73 -11.59
CA ALA A 12 -2.43 -1.17 -10.36
C ALA A 12 -1.76 -0.60 -9.10
N ASN A 13 -0.42 -0.54 -9.04
CA ASN A 13 0.28 0.08 -7.92
C ASN A 13 0.07 1.61 -7.86
N GLY A 14 -0.05 2.28 -9.01
CA GLY A 14 -0.46 3.68 -9.06
C GLY A 14 -1.89 3.90 -8.56
N PHE A 15 -2.82 3.03 -8.95
CA PHE A 15 -4.19 3.06 -8.44
C PHE A 15 -4.24 2.77 -6.93
N GLU A 16 -3.45 1.82 -6.44
CA GLU A 16 -3.30 1.52 -5.01
C GLU A 16 -2.93 2.78 -4.23
N TRP A 17 -1.92 3.54 -4.68
CA TRP A 17 -1.53 4.81 -4.08
C TRP A 17 -2.68 5.83 -4.07
N ILE A 18 -3.38 6.00 -5.21
CA ILE A 18 -4.48 6.96 -5.35
C ILE A 18 -5.65 6.59 -4.41
N ALA A 19 -6.06 5.33 -4.45
CA ALA A 19 -7.17 4.83 -3.65
C ALA A 19 -6.85 4.93 -2.15
N HIS A 20 -5.64 4.53 -1.75
CA HIS A 20 -5.25 4.57 -0.35
C HIS A 20 -5.22 6.02 0.18
N LYS A 21 -4.65 6.95 -0.58
CA LYS A 21 -4.59 8.36 -0.19
C LYS A 21 -5.96 9.06 -0.19
N TYR A 22 -6.70 8.97 -1.29
CA TYR A 22 -7.89 9.82 -1.50
C TYR A 22 -9.21 9.15 -1.19
N ILE A 23 -9.27 7.81 -1.22
CA ILE A 23 -10.50 7.06 -0.90
C ILE A 23 -10.44 6.54 0.54
N LEU A 24 -9.33 5.91 0.94
CA LEU A 24 -9.22 5.26 2.24
C LEU A 24 -8.82 6.23 3.36
N HIS A 25 -7.83 7.09 3.14
CA HIS A 25 -7.49 8.16 4.10
C HIS A 25 -8.35 9.40 3.93
N GLY A 26 -8.72 9.71 2.68
CA GLY A 26 -9.53 10.88 2.34
C GLY A 26 -8.71 12.18 2.27
N THR A 27 -9.23 13.13 1.50
CA THR A 27 -8.59 14.44 1.27
C THR A 27 -8.81 15.36 2.47
N HIS A 28 -7.73 15.92 3.02
CA HIS A 28 -7.78 16.94 4.05
C HIS A 28 -8.50 18.21 3.56
N ARG A 29 -9.29 18.83 4.44
CA ARG A 29 -10.01 20.08 4.17
C ARG A 29 -9.92 20.97 5.41
N SER A 30 -9.34 22.16 5.27
CA SER A 30 -9.18 23.08 6.41
C SER A 30 -10.53 23.37 7.09
N GLY A 31 -10.57 23.18 8.41
CA GLY A 31 -11.78 23.37 9.23
C GLY A 31 -12.91 22.37 8.98
N LYS A 32 -12.68 21.28 8.24
CA LYS A 32 -13.70 20.26 7.92
C LYS A 32 -13.15 18.84 8.09
N PRO A 33 -14.02 17.83 8.32
CA PRO A 33 -13.60 16.43 8.24
C PRO A 33 -13.02 16.09 6.86
N ARG A 34 -12.16 15.06 6.80
CA ARG A 34 -11.65 14.54 5.53
C ARG A 34 -12.80 14.13 4.59
N TYR A 35 -12.57 14.27 3.29
CA TYR A 35 -13.53 13.88 2.26
C TYR A 35 -13.07 12.60 1.57
N SER A 36 -13.99 11.66 1.41
CA SER A 36 -13.81 10.51 0.54
C SER A 36 -15.07 10.33 -0.33
N PRO A 37 -14.93 9.97 -1.61
CA PRO A 37 -16.07 9.58 -2.44
C PRO A 37 -16.69 8.24 -2.01
N VAL A 38 -16.02 7.46 -1.14
CA VAL A 38 -16.51 6.19 -0.59
C VAL A 38 -16.40 6.22 0.95
N PRO A 39 -17.33 6.91 1.65
CA PRO A 39 -17.21 7.17 3.08
C PRO A 39 -17.07 5.91 3.95
N ASP A 40 -17.75 4.82 3.60
CA ASP A 40 -17.67 3.57 4.36
C ASP A 40 -16.29 2.92 4.27
N SER A 41 -15.64 2.98 3.11
CA SER A 41 -14.26 2.51 2.95
C SER A 41 -13.27 3.38 3.72
N MET A 42 -13.49 4.70 3.76
CA MET A 42 -12.68 5.59 4.61
C MET A 42 -12.86 5.25 6.10
N LYS A 43 -14.12 5.07 6.55
CA LYS A 43 -14.42 4.70 7.94
C LYS A 43 -13.78 3.37 8.32
N SER A 44 -13.93 2.37 7.47
CA SER A 44 -13.33 1.03 7.65
C SER A 44 -11.83 1.12 7.80
N HIS A 45 -11.18 1.94 6.97
CA HIS A 45 -9.74 2.11 6.96
C HIS A 45 -9.20 2.81 8.21
N TRP A 46 -9.85 3.90 8.65
CA TRP A 46 -9.47 4.58 9.88
C TRP A 46 -9.71 3.74 11.14
N GLU A 47 -10.76 2.90 11.15
CA GLU A 47 -10.96 1.90 12.20
C GLU A 47 -9.81 0.88 12.25
N HIS A 48 -9.43 0.35 11.09
CA HIS A 48 -8.26 -0.53 10.93
C HIS A 48 -6.97 0.11 11.46
N HIS A 49 -6.64 1.35 11.05
CA HIS A 49 -5.47 2.08 11.57
C HIS A 49 -5.47 2.22 13.09
N ARG A 50 -6.62 2.58 13.66
CA ARG A 50 -6.76 2.78 15.10
C ARG A 50 -6.57 1.49 15.89
N GLU A 51 -7.02 0.36 15.35
CA GLU A 51 -6.81 -0.94 15.96
C GLU A 51 -5.33 -1.34 15.89
N VAL A 52 -4.77 -1.40 14.68
CA VAL A 52 -3.39 -1.80 14.38
C VAL A 52 -2.35 -1.04 15.22
N ARG A 53 -2.56 0.26 15.47
CA ARG A 53 -1.66 1.06 16.33
C ARG A 53 -1.70 0.68 17.81
N LYS A 54 -2.80 0.09 18.28
CA LYS A 54 -2.99 -0.35 19.68
C LYS A 54 -2.58 -1.81 19.90
N THR A 55 -2.43 -2.56 18.82
CA THR A 55 -2.21 -4.02 18.82
C THR A 55 -0.87 -4.38 18.17
N ALA A 56 0.12 -3.48 18.25
CA ALA A 56 1.47 -3.70 17.72
C ALA A 56 1.48 -4.20 16.26
N PHE A 57 0.69 -3.54 15.41
CA PHE A 57 0.50 -3.81 14.00
C PHE A 57 -0.43 -4.99 13.63
N TYR A 58 -1.01 -5.69 14.62
CA TYR A 58 -1.93 -6.80 14.40
C TYR A 58 -3.38 -6.32 14.13
N ASP A 59 -4.17 -7.03 13.33
CA ASP A 59 -5.60 -6.72 13.12
C ASP A 59 -6.48 -7.96 13.38
N HIS A 60 -7.33 -7.90 14.41
CA HIS A 60 -8.26 -8.96 14.80
C HIS A 60 -9.38 -9.15 13.78
N GLY A 61 -9.74 -8.11 13.02
CA GLY A 61 -10.71 -8.20 11.94
C GLY A 61 -10.33 -9.26 10.90
N TYR A 62 -9.04 -9.44 10.61
CA TYR A 62 -8.58 -10.50 9.69
C TYR A 62 -8.66 -11.92 10.25
N VAL A 63 -8.74 -12.07 11.58
CA VAL A 63 -9.01 -13.33 12.26
C VAL A 63 -10.49 -13.69 12.14
N GLU A 64 -11.36 -12.70 12.37
CA GLU A 64 -12.81 -12.82 12.20
C GLU A 64 -13.23 -13.05 10.73
N GLY A 65 -12.40 -12.61 9.79
CA GLY A 65 -12.63 -12.83 8.36
C GLY A 65 -13.89 -12.13 7.86
N LEU A 66 -14.72 -12.83 7.08
CA LEU A 66 -15.93 -12.26 6.48
C LEU A 66 -17.02 -11.86 7.50
N ALA A 67 -16.94 -12.34 8.74
CA ALA A 67 -17.83 -11.90 9.82
C ALA A 67 -17.51 -10.45 10.24
N ASN A 68 -16.27 -10.01 10.09
CA ASN A 68 -15.88 -8.63 10.33
C ASN A 68 -16.28 -7.73 9.16
N TRP A 69 -16.97 -6.65 9.46
CA TRP A 69 -17.49 -5.74 8.44
C TRP A 69 -16.37 -5.05 7.64
N ARG A 70 -15.21 -4.76 8.26
CA ARG A 70 -14.07 -4.10 7.61
C ARG A 70 -13.43 -5.03 6.58
N THR A 71 -13.17 -6.27 6.96
CA THR A 71 -12.62 -7.29 6.05
C THR A 71 -13.60 -7.59 4.91
N LYS A 72 -14.90 -7.68 5.20
CA LYS A 72 -15.92 -7.80 4.14
C LYS A 72 -15.93 -6.60 3.20
N ASN A 73 -15.83 -5.38 3.73
CA ASN A 73 -15.80 -4.15 2.94
C ASN A 73 -14.56 -4.09 2.02
N GLU A 74 -13.39 -4.48 2.52
CA GLU A 74 -12.16 -4.57 1.72
C GLU A 74 -12.33 -5.57 0.56
N ILE A 75 -12.80 -6.79 0.84
CA ILE A 75 -12.98 -7.83 -0.19
C ILE A 75 -13.99 -7.36 -1.27
N ILE A 76 -15.11 -6.78 -0.86
CA ILE A 76 -16.11 -6.24 -1.81
C ILE A 76 -15.50 -5.11 -2.64
N SER A 77 -14.78 -4.17 -2.01
CA SER A 77 -14.13 -3.07 -2.70
C SER A 77 -13.12 -3.56 -3.73
N LEU A 78 -12.30 -4.55 -3.37
CA LEU A 78 -11.33 -5.16 -4.28
C LEU A 78 -12.01 -5.92 -5.42
N ALA A 79 -13.11 -6.62 -5.15
CA ALA A 79 -13.89 -7.29 -6.18
C ALA A 79 -14.50 -6.30 -7.18
N VAL A 80 -15.02 -5.16 -6.70
CA VAL A 80 -15.53 -4.08 -7.56
C VAL A 80 -14.41 -3.50 -8.43
N VAL A 81 -13.26 -3.16 -7.83
CA VAL A 81 -12.10 -2.62 -8.58
C VAL A 81 -11.62 -3.63 -9.62
N ALA A 82 -11.49 -4.91 -9.26
CA ALA A 82 -11.07 -5.97 -10.17
C ALA A 82 -12.07 -6.17 -11.32
N GLY A 83 -13.37 -6.13 -11.04
CA GLY A 83 -14.42 -6.25 -12.04
C GLY A 83 -14.44 -5.06 -13.01
N VAL A 84 -14.40 -3.83 -12.48
CA VAL A 84 -14.41 -2.61 -13.30
C VAL A 84 -13.17 -2.54 -14.20
N PHE A 85 -11.96 -2.57 -13.63
CA PHE A 85 -10.74 -2.43 -14.43
C PHE A 85 -10.44 -3.68 -15.25
N GLY A 86 -10.82 -4.87 -14.78
CA GLY A 86 -10.70 -6.11 -15.54
C GLY A 86 -11.52 -6.06 -16.82
N THR A 87 -12.80 -5.68 -16.73
CA THR A 87 -13.68 -5.53 -17.91
C THR A 87 -13.23 -4.38 -18.81
N LEU A 88 -12.82 -3.24 -18.26
CA LEU A 88 -12.34 -2.09 -19.05
C LEU A 88 -11.06 -2.42 -19.84
N PHE A 89 -10.12 -3.16 -19.24
CA PHE A 89 -8.88 -3.51 -19.92
C PHE A 89 -8.99 -4.74 -20.82
N TYR A 90 -9.98 -5.61 -20.64
CA TYR A 90 -10.12 -6.84 -21.42
C TYR A 90 -10.09 -6.64 -22.95
N PRO A 91 -10.86 -5.71 -23.55
CA PRO A 91 -10.84 -5.49 -25.00
C PRO A 91 -9.51 -4.89 -25.51
N VAL A 92 -8.77 -4.18 -24.66
CA VAL A 92 -7.51 -3.51 -25.03
C VAL A 92 -6.30 -4.43 -24.84
N SER A 93 -6.26 -5.16 -23.72
CA SER A 93 -5.13 -6.01 -23.34
C SER A 93 -5.56 -7.04 -22.29
N LYS A 94 -5.66 -8.30 -22.73
CA LYS A 94 -5.89 -9.45 -21.83
C LYS A 94 -4.83 -9.54 -20.71
N GLY A 95 -3.60 -9.10 -20.99
CA GLY A 95 -2.53 -9.04 -19.99
C GLY A 95 -2.83 -8.03 -18.88
N MET A 96 -3.33 -6.84 -19.23
CA MET A 96 -3.72 -5.83 -18.25
C MET A 96 -4.94 -6.29 -17.44
N ALA A 97 -5.96 -6.85 -18.09
CA ALA A 97 -7.11 -7.42 -17.39
C ALA A 97 -6.69 -8.48 -16.35
N LEU A 98 -5.79 -9.39 -16.73
CA LEU A 98 -5.23 -10.39 -15.81
C LEU A 98 -4.45 -9.74 -14.66
N SER A 99 -3.65 -8.71 -14.94
CA SER A 99 -2.89 -8.01 -13.90
C SER A 99 -3.79 -7.30 -12.88
N THR A 100 -4.96 -6.80 -13.28
CA THR A 100 -5.93 -6.20 -12.35
C THR A 100 -6.42 -7.23 -11.34
N VAL A 101 -6.86 -8.40 -11.83
CA VAL A 101 -7.36 -9.49 -10.96
C VAL A 101 -6.23 -9.97 -10.05
N TYR A 102 -5.04 -10.21 -10.61
CA TYR A 102 -3.86 -10.59 -9.84
C TYR A 102 -3.55 -9.55 -8.74
N SER A 103 -3.56 -8.27 -9.07
CA SER A 103 -3.19 -7.20 -8.13
C SER A 103 -4.20 -7.07 -6.99
N ALA A 104 -5.50 -7.22 -7.26
CA ALA A 104 -6.53 -7.23 -6.23
C ALA A 104 -6.37 -8.41 -5.26
N CYS A 105 -6.12 -9.62 -5.79
CA CYS A 105 -5.85 -10.81 -4.97
C CYS A 105 -4.55 -10.65 -4.17
N ASN A 106 -3.48 -10.16 -4.80
CA ASN A 106 -2.19 -9.94 -4.16
C ASN A 106 -2.26 -8.87 -3.07
N TYR A 107 -2.98 -7.78 -3.31
CA TYR A 107 -3.23 -6.73 -2.31
C TYR A 107 -3.87 -7.33 -1.07
N TYR A 108 -5.00 -8.04 -1.20
CA TYR A 108 -5.69 -8.62 -0.04
C TYR A 108 -4.79 -9.62 0.70
N TYR A 109 -4.08 -10.49 -0.04
CA TYR A 109 -3.18 -11.47 0.56
C TYR A 109 -2.06 -10.81 1.35
N ILE A 110 -1.35 -9.84 0.75
CA ILE A 110 -0.22 -9.15 1.38
C ILE A 110 -0.69 -8.32 2.56
N HIS A 111 -1.78 -7.57 2.40
CA HIS A 111 -2.34 -6.71 3.44
C HIS A 111 -2.79 -7.54 4.65
N ARG A 112 -3.61 -8.57 4.42
CA ARG A 112 -4.05 -9.50 5.47
C ARG A 112 -2.87 -10.17 6.16
N ARG A 113 -1.91 -10.70 5.40
CA ARG A 113 -0.74 -11.36 5.97
C ARG A 113 0.09 -10.39 6.81
N ALA A 114 0.26 -9.16 6.37
CA ALA A 114 1.04 -8.16 7.09
C ALA A 114 0.51 -7.94 8.51
N HIS A 115 -0.81 -7.89 8.66
CA HIS A 115 -1.48 -7.67 9.95
C HIS A 115 -1.74 -8.95 10.75
N LEU A 116 -1.45 -10.13 10.20
CA LEU A 116 -1.45 -11.40 10.94
C LEU A 116 -0.03 -11.84 11.33
N GLU A 117 0.99 -11.38 10.59
CA GLU A 117 2.40 -11.67 10.78
C GLU A 117 3.23 -10.36 10.80
N PRO A 118 3.16 -9.53 11.86
CA PRO A 118 3.85 -8.23 11.91
C PRO A 118 5.35 -8.30 11.66
N GLU A 119 6.04 -9.31 12.21
CA GLU A 119 7.49 -9.49 11.98
C GLU A 119 7.82 -9.76 10.49
N TRP A 120 6.93 -10.47 9.79
CA TRP A 120 7.06 -10.68 8.36
C TRP A 120 6.86 -9.36 7.62
N ALA A 121 5.87 -8.56 8.02
CA ALA A 121 5.56 -7.27 7.41
C ALA A 121 6.74 -6.30 7.52
N MET A 122 7.31 -6.16 8.72
CA MET A 122 8.49 -5.31 8.96
C MET A 122 9.67 -5.69 8.06
N LYS A 123 9.84 -6.97 7.73
CA LYS A 123 10.95 -7.43 6.88
C LYS A 123 10.64 -7.37 5.38
N LYS A 124 9.37 -7.53 4.99
CA LYS A 124 8.97 -7.71 3.58
C LYS A 124 8.33 -6.49 2.95
N ILE A 125 7.57 -5.74 3.72
CA ILE A 125 6.85 -4.54 3.29
C ILE A 125 6.99 -3.43 4.35
N PRO A 126 8.22 -3.07 4.77
CA PRO A 126 8.43 -2.13 5.88
C PRO A 126 7.76 -0.77 5.66
N TRP A 127 7.59 -0.33 4.41
CA TRP A 127 6.84 0.89 4.07
C TRP A 127 5.37 0.83 4.55
N HIS A 128 4.72 -0.33 4.49
CA HIS A 128 3.36 -0.51 5.01
C HIS A 128 3.37 -0.53 6.54
N TYR A 129 4.41 -1.08 7.15
CA TYR A 129 4.60 -0.95 8.60
C TYR A 129 4.74 0.52 9.02
N ASP A 130 5.62 1.27 8.34
CA ASP A 130 5.78 2.71 8.51
C ASP A 130 4.43 3.44 8.33
N HIS A 131 3.64 3.10 7.31
CA HIS A 131 2.32 3.72 7.08
C HIS A 131 1.41 3.72 8.31
N HIS A 132 1.36 2.61 9.05
CA HIS A 132 0.55 2.52 10.26
C HIS A 132 1.24 3.08 11.50
N MET A 133 2.54 2.78 11.66
CA MET A 133 3.23 2.92 12.94
C MET A 133 4.05 4.21 13.06
N ASN A 134 4.34 4.88 11.95
CA ASN A 134 4.99 6.18 11.95
C ASN A 134 4.09 7.27 12.58
N SER A 135 4.69 8.34 13.06
CA SER A 135 3.98 9.56 13.49
C SER A 135 3.31 10.27 12.31
N ASN A 136 3.90 10.21 11.11
CA ASN A 136 3.29 10.71 9.89
C ASN A 136 2.36 9.68 9.24
N GLN A 137 1.05 9.84 9.45
CA GLN A 137 0.02 8.98 8.84
C GLN A 137 -0.37 9.41 7.41
N ASP A 138 0.16 10.53 6.92
CA ASP A 138 -0.07 11.04 5.56
C ASP A 138 1.12 10.72 4.61
N ALA A 139 1.65 9.51 4.71
CA ALA A 139 2.80 9.01 3.95
C ALA A 139 2.71 7.49 3.71
N ASN A 140 3.55 6.96 2.82
CA ASN A 140 3.66 5.53 2.52
C ASN A 140 2.33 4.87 2.10
N TRP A 141 1.71 5.38 1.03
CA TRP A 141 0.37 4.99 0.59
C TRP A 141 0.31 3.65 -0.13
N CYS A 142 1.43 3.11 -0.61
CA CYS A 142 1.43 1.78 -1.20
C CYS A 142 1.52 0.71 -0.11
N VAL A 143 0.79 -0.39 -0.29
CA VAL A 143 0.81 -1.61 0.52
C VAL A 143 1.72 -2.66 -0.13
N THR A 144 1.54 -2.94 -1.42
CA THR A 144 2.17 -4.11 -2.07
C THR A 144 3.60 -3.86 -2.52
N LYS A 145 3.88 -2.65 -3.03
CA LYS A 145 5.17 -2.20 -3.54
C LYS A 145 5.31 -0.69 -3.37
N PRO A 146 6.46 -0.14 -2.93
CA PRO A 146 6.58 1.29 -2.60
C PRO A 146 6.78 2.19 -3.84
N TRP A 147 6.50 1.71 -5.06
CA TRP A 147 6.96 2.39 -6.29
C TRP A 147 6.38 3.80 -6.42
N PHE A 148 5.06 3.94 -6.26
CA PHE A 148 4.43 5.26 -6.34
C PHE A 148 4.70 6.14 -5.12
N ASP A 149 5.08 5.56 -3.97
CA ASP A 149 5.58 6.35 -2.85
C ASP A 149 6.93 7.01 -3.15
N TYR A 150 7.80 6.32 -3.88
CA TYR A 150 9.04 6.92 -4.37
C TYR A 150 8.79 7.92 -5.50
N ILE A 151 8.02 7.55 -6.52
CA ILE A 151 7.75 8.40 -7.69
C ILE A 151 7.08 9.71 -7.27
N LEU A 152 6.17 9.67 -6.28
CA LEU A 152 5.41 10.84 -5.82
C LEU A 152 5.97 11.46 -4.52
N GLY A 153 7.13 10.98 -4.04
CA GLY A 153 7.83 11.57 -2.90
C GLY A 153 7.08 11.46 -1.56
N THR A 154 6.31 10.39 -1.38
CA THR A 154 5.55 10.08 -0.16
C THR A 154 6.16 8.95 0.67
N ARG A 155 7.29 8.36 0.24
CA ARG A 155 8.06 7.43 1.08
C ARG A 155 8.70 8.16 2.26
N VAL A 156 8.32 7.81 3.48
CA VAL A 156 8.86 8.32 4.75
C VAL A 156 9.30 7.15 5.63
N ILE A 157 10.60 7.01 5.86
CA ILE A 157 11.21 5.95 6.66
C ILE A 157 11.30 6.41 8.12
N SER A 158 10.78 5.60 9.05
CA SER A 158 10.80 5.93 10.49
C SER A 158 12.05 5.44 11.23
N ALA A 159 12.68 4.36 10.77
CA ALA A 159 13.90 3.82 11.35
C ALA A 159 14.76 3.09 10.29
N PRO A 160 16.10 3.05 10.43
CA PRO A 160 16.98 2.43 9.44
C PRO A 160 16.64 0.96 9.10
N GLU A 161 16.19 0.19 10.09
CA GLU A 161 15.76 -1.20 9.93
C GLU A 161 14.45 -1.36 9.16
N LEU A 162 13.68 -0.28 8.99
CA LEU A 162 12.46 -0.20 8.20
C LEU A 162 12.71 0.36 6.80
N GLN A 163 13.97 0.42 6.36
CA GLN A 163 14.30 0.67 4.96
C GLN A 163 14.32 -0.64 4.17
N GLU A 164 13.57 -0.68 3.09
CA GLU A 164 13.59 -1.76 2.11
C GLU A 164 14.96 -1.87 1.42
N LYS A 165 15.37 -3.11 1.09
CA LYS A 165 16.68 -3.35 0.45
C LYS A 165 16.86 -2.66 -0.91
N ASN A 166 15.76 -2.48 -1.64
CA ASN A 166 15.73 -1.80 -2.93
C ASN A 166 14.32 -1.28 -3.23
N LEU A 167 14.23 -0.30 -4.12
CA LEU A 167 12.98 0.35 -4.53
C LEU A 167 11.93 -0.62 -5.12
N LEU A 168 12.36 -1.77 -5.65
CA LEU A 168 11.47 -2.76 -6.25
C LEU A 168 10.76 -3.61 -5.20
N GLY A 169 11.20 -3.56 -3.93
CA GLY A 169 10.58 -4.30 -2.84
C GLY A 169 10.61 -5.81 -3.07
N ILE A 170 11.67 -6.33 -3.71
CA ILE A 170 11.87 -7.76 -3.99
C ILE A 170 13.29 -8.18 -3.62
N LEU A 171 13.50 -9.49 -3.46
CA LEU A 171 14.83 -10.02 -3.20
C LEU A 171 15.67 -9.95 -4.48
N LEU A 172 16.80 -9.24 -4.40
CA LEU A 172 17.79 -9.12 -5.47
C LEU A 172 19.19 -9.34 -4.88
N PRO A 173 20.19 -9.73 -5.69
CA PRO A 173 21.59 -9.71 -5.28
C PRO A 173 21.99 -8.32 -4.77
N ASP A 174 22.88 -8.26 -3.78
CA ASP A 174 23.26 -7.00 -3.14
C ASP A 174 23.85 -5.98 -4.12
N ILE A 175 24.62 -6.45 -5.12
CA ILE A 175 25.17 -5.60 -6.19
C ILE A 175 24.06 -4.86 -6.95
N VAL A 176 22.96 -5.56 -7.27
CA VAL A 176 21.83 -4.97 -8.00
C VAL A 176 21.05 -4.04 -7.09
N SER A 177 20.82 -4.45 -5.84
CA SER A 177 20.13 -3.61 -4.85
C SER A 177 20.89 -2.29 -4.61
N ASN A 178 22.21 -2.34 -4.43
CA ASN A 178 23.04 -1.15 -4.19
C ASN A 178 23.04 -0.19 -5.39
N LEU A 179 23.09 -0.73 -6.62
CA LEU A 179 22.98 0.10 -7.83
C LEU A 179 21.63 0.81 -7.89
N LEU A 180 20.53 0.08 -7.65
CA LEU A 180 19.19 0.64 -7.65
C LEU A 180 19.05 1.72 -6.55
N ASN A 181 19.58 1.48 -5.36
CA ASN A 181 19.56 2.44 -4.26
C ASN A 181 20.28 3.74 -4.63
N GLY A 182 21.47 3.67 -5.24
CA GLY A 182 22.18 4.88 -5.68
C GLY A 182 21.41 5.69 -6.73
N ILE A 183 20.65 5.02 -7.61
CA ILE A 183 19.75 5.71 -8.57
C ILE A 183 18.57 6.34 -7.82
N THR A 184 17.93 5.60 -6.91
CA THR A 184 16.80 6.08 -6.11
C THR A 184 17.18 7.28 -5.27
N GLU A 185 18.29 7.24 -4.54
CA GLU A 185 18.76 8.36 -3.72
C GLU A 185 18.99 9.64 -4.53
N ARG A 186 19.40 9.51 -5.79
CA ARG A 186 19.66 10.65 -6.67
C ARG A 186 18.39 11.26 -7.26
N TYR A 187 17.41 10.45 -7.64
CA TYR A 187 16.25 10.90 -8.43
C TYR A 187 14.92 10.86 -7.67
N PHE A 188 14.78 9.93 -6.73
CA PHE A 188 13.56 9.69 -5.95
C PHE A 188 13.93 9.44 -4.47
N PRO A 189 14.58 10.39 -3.77
CA PRO A 189 15.01 10.16 -2.40
C PRO A 189 13.82 9.93 -1.46
N ALA A 190 13.93 8.92 -0.60
CA ALA A 190 13.02 8.77 0.53
C ALA A 190 13.27 9.87 1.57
N LYS A 191 12.21 10.25 2.29
CA LYS A 191 12.30 11.14 3.44
C LYS A 191 12.52 10.31 4.70
N TRP A 192 13.13 10.93 5.70
CA TRP A 192 13.23 10.38 7.05
C TRP A 192 12.33 11.16 7.99
N VAL A 193 11.76 10.50 8.99
CA VAL A 193 11.09 11.21 10.08
C VAL A 193 12.12 12.09 10.76
N GLU A 194 11.85 13.39 10.90
CA GLU A 194 12.69 14.27 11.71
C GLU A 194 12.72 13.69 13.13
N LYS A 195 13.91 13.37 13.63
CA LYS A 195 14.06 13.14 15.08
C LYS A 195 13.59 14.42 15.75
N GLN A 196 12.47 14.36 16.47
CA GLN A 196 12.14 15.42 17.42
C GLN A 196 13.36 15.53 18.33
N GLY A 197 14.08 16.65 18.23
CA GLY A 197 15.19 16.93 19.12
C GLY A 197 14.68 16.85 20.55
N ASN A 198 15.39 16.08 21.39
CA ASN A 198 15.20 16.11 22.83
C ASN A 198 15.35 17.53 23.38
#